data_AF-A0A259CTU0-F1
#
_entry.id   AF-A0A259CTU0-F1
#
_cell.length_a   1.000
_cell.length_b   1.000
_cell.length_c   1.000
_cell.angle_alpha   90.00
_cell.angle_beta   90.00
_cell.angle_gamma   90.00
#
_symmetry.space_group_name_H-M   'P 1'
#
loop_
_entity.id
_entity.type
_entity.pdbx_description
1 polymer ?
#
loop_
_entity_poly.entity_id
_entity_poly.type
_entity_poly.pdbx_seq_one_letter_code
_entity_poly.pdbx_strand_id
1 'polypeptide(L)'
;MRHHIPTAAYGTFTDAEAAHAYVRAQGAPIVIKADGLAAGKGVVVAMQEEEAHAAIDMMLGDNKLGAAGARVVIEEFLVGEEASFMVMVDGKNILPLATSQDHKRLLDADLGPNTGGMGAYSPAPVVTPMIHAKVMREIIKPTVEGMAKDGIPYTGFLYAGLMISPNGDVKTLEFNCRMGDPETQPILMRLKSDFVALAEHAINGTLDQAEADWDRRFALGVVMASAHYPDAPRLGDAITGLPKQLEDAYVFHAGTTLKEGVAVTSGGRVLCVTALGETVKFAQQRAYQIAEGIHFDGAQYRKDIGYRAVKG
;
A
#
# COMPACT_ATOMS: atom_id res chain seq x y z
N MET A 1 -13.57 -3.87 -21.21
CA MET A 1 -12.62 -3.02 -20.48
C MET A 1 -12.29 -1.81 -21.35
N ARG A 2 -12.65 -0.58 -20.94
CA ARG A 2 -12.70 0.62 -21.79
C ARG A 2 -11.34 1.11 -22.32
N HIS A 3 -10.33 1.13 -21.46
CA HIS A 3 -8.98 1.68 -21.77
C HIS A 3 -7.89 0.61 -21.89
N HIS A 4 -8.28 -0.68 -21.91
CA HIS A 4 -7.37 -1.83 -22.10
C HIS A 4 -6.19 -1.91 -21.11
N ILE A 5 -6.34 -1.39 -19.88
CA ILE A 5 -5.33 -1.47 -18.83
C ILE A 5 -5.28 -2.89 -18.25
N PRO A 6 -4.12 -3.57 -18.21
CA PRO A 6 -4.02 -4.90 -17.63
C PRO A 6 -4.47 -4.94 -16.16
N THR A 7 -5.45 -5.79 -15.85
CA THR A 7 -5.97 -6.05 -14.50
C THR A 7 -6.56 -7.47 -14.43
N ALA A 8 -6.94 -7.91 -13.24
CA ALA A 8 -7.64 -9.18 -13.05
C ALA A 8 -8.96 -9.20 -13.81
N ALA A 9 -9.37 -10.36 -14.34
CA ALA A 9 -10.74 -10.51 -14.79
C ALA A 9 -11.68 -10.30 -13.59
N TYR A 10 -12.74 -9.50 -13.75
CA TYR A 10 -13.62 -9.16 -12.64
C TYR A 10 -15.09 -9.05 -13.06
N GLY A 11 -15.98 -9.27 -12.07
CA GLY A 11 -17.40 -8.96 -12.14
C GLY A 11 -17.83 -8.11 -10.96
N THR A 12 -18.88 -7.31 -11.13
CA THR A 12 -19.43 -6.45 -10.08
C THR A 12 -20.88 -6.82 -9.81
N PHE A 13 -21.23 -7.02 -8.54
CA PHE A 13 -22.51 -7.58 -8.14
C PHE A 13 -23.12 -6.80 -6.98
N THR A 14 -24.41 -6.53 -7.07
CA THR A 14 -25.26 -6.05 -5.96
C THR A 14 -26.27 -7.10 -5.51
N ASP A 15 -26.40 -8.18 -6.28
CA ASP A 15 -27.28 -9.32 -6.01
C ASP A 15 -26.43 -10.52 -5.58
N ALA A 16 -26.74 -11.08 -4.41
CA ALA A 16 -25.95 -12.17 -3.84
C ALA A 16 -26.03 -13.43 -4.70
N GLU A 17 -27.21 -13.82 -5.20
CA GLU A 17 -27.36 -15.03 -6.02
C GLU A 17 -26.53 -14.96 -7.31
N ALA A 18 -26.52 -13.80 -7.98
CA ALA A 18 -25.67 -13.56 -9.14
C ALA A 18 -24.16 -13.64 -8.78
N ALA A 19 -23.77 -13.10 -7.62
CA ALA A 19 -22.40 -13.19 -7.11
C ALA A 19 -21.98 -14.64 -6.83
N HIS A 20 -22.82 -15.43 -6.15
CA HIS A 20 -22.57 -16.85 -5.92
C HIS A 20 -22.52 -17.65 -7.22
N ALA A 21 -23.40 -17.35 -8.18
CA ALA A 21 -23.38 -18.00 -9.50
C ALA A 21 -22.08 -17.71 -10.26
N TYR A 22 -21.56 -16.48 -10.15
CA TYR A 22 -20.27 -16.12 -10.73
C TYR A 22 -19.11 -16.89 -10.09
N VAL A 23 -19.07 -17.00 -8.75
CA VAL A 23 -18.05 -17.81 -8.05
C VAL A 23 -18.11 -19.26 -8.50
N ARG A 24 -19.30 -19.89 -8.56
CA ARG A 24 -19.45 -21.28 -9.04
C ARG A 24 -18.96 -21.50 -10.47
N ALA A 25 -19.03 -20.46 -11.31
CA ALA A 25 -18.56 -20.52 -12.69
C ALA A 25 -17.05 -20.34 -12.82
N GLN A 26 -16.42 -19.55 -11.94
CA GLN A 26 -14.98 -19.26 -11.97
C GLN A 26 -14.15 -20.25 -11.15
N GLY A 27 -14.69 -20.75 -10.03
CA GLY A 27 -13.98 -21.53 -9.03
C GLY A 27 -13.07 -20.69 -8.13
N ALA A 28 -12.34 -21.37 -7.23
CA ALA A 28 -11.35 -20.78 -6.34
C ALA A 28 -9.91 -21.21 -6.74
N PRO A 29 -8.84 -20.45 -6.40
CA PRO A 29 -8.85 -19.24 -5.57
C PRO A 29 -9.45 -18.01 -6.28
N ILE A 30 -10.16 -17.17 -5.52
CA ILE A 30 -10.83 -15.97 -6.04
C ILE A 30 -10.84 -14.85 -4.99
N VAL A 31 -10.86 -13.59 -5.43
CA VAL A 31 -10.82 -12.42 -4.54
C VAL A 31 -12.19 -11.74 -4.50
N ILE A 32 -12.67 -11.43 -3.30
CA ILE A 32 -13.95 -10.74 -3.06
C ILE A 32 -13.62 -9.42 -2.37
N LYS A 33 -14.00 -8.32 -3.01
CA LYS A 33 -13.79 -6.95 -2.51
C LYS A 33 -15.12 -6.26 -2.29
N ALA A 34 -15.29 -5.57 -1.17
CA ALA A 34 -16.39 -4.63 -1.01
C ALA A 34 -16.13 -3.35 -1.83
N ASP A 35 -17.13 -2.83 -2.55
CA ASP A 35 -17.05 -1.54 -3.23
C ASP A 35 -17.20 -0.41 -2.19
N GLY A 36 -16.14 0.38 -1.98
CA GLY A 36 -16.11 1.52 -1.03
C GLY A 36 -14.83 1.64 -0.20
N LEU A 37 -14.77 2.68 0.65
CA LEU A 37 -13.62 2.98 1.52
C LEU A 37 -13.57 2.04 2.73
N ALA A 38 -13.04 0.82 2.54
CA ALA A 38 -12.92 -0.17 3.60
C ALA A 38 -11.54 -0.18 4.32
N ALA A 39 -10.69 0.83 4.10
CA ALA A 39 -9.36 0.96 4.71
C ALA A 39 -8.49 -0.32 4.64
N GLY A 40 -8.54 -1.05 3.52
CA GLY A 40 -7.81 -2.31 3.30
C GLY A 40 -8.43 -3.55 3.97
N LYS A 41 -9.55 -3.40 4.70
CA LYS A 41 -10.25 -4.50 5.39
C LYS A 41 -11.36 -5.16 4.57
N GLY A 42 -11.71 -4.56 3.43
CA GLY A 42 -12.79 -5.04 2.57
C GLY A 42 -12.38 -6.09 1.55
N VAL A 43 -11.20 -6.71 1.68
CA VAL A 43 -10.66 -7.66 0.70
C VAL A 43 -10.48 -9.03 1.34
N VAL A 44 -11.16 -10.03 0.78
CA VAL A 44 -11.06 -11.45 1.15
C VAL A 44 -10.45 -12.22 -0.02
N VAL A 45 -9.35 -12.93 0.24
CA VAL A 45 -8.77 -13.90 -0.69
C VAL A 45 -9.29 -15.28 -0.29
N ALA A 46 -10.26 -15.80 -1.03
CA ALA A 46 -10.86 -17.09 -0.78
C ALA A 46 -10.10 -18.18 -1.52
N MET A 47 -9.54 -19.13 -0.78
CA MET A 47 -8.82 -20.28 -1.35
C MET A 47 -9.76 -21.43 -1.70
N GLN A 48 -10.98 -21.42 -1.14
CA GLN A 48 -12.05 -22.39 -1.38
C GLN A 48 -13.36 -21.67 -1.71
N GLU A 49 -14.26 -22.32 -2.45
CA GLU A 49 -15.54 -21.72 -2.85
C GLU A 49 -16.43 -21.37 -1.65
N GLU A 50 -16.38 -22.18 -0.60
CA GLU A 50 -17.13 -21.95 0.65
C GLU A 50 -16.70 -20.65 1.33
N GLU A 51 -15.39 -20.35 1.33
CA GLU A 51 -14.85 -19.09 1.85
C GLU A 51 -15.33 -17.90 1.02
N ALA A 52 -15.40 -18.07 -0.30
CA ALA A 52 -15.88 -17.04 -1.22
C ALA A 52 -17.35 -16.73 -1.01
N HIS A 53 -18.18 -17.77 -0.88
CA HIS A 53 -19.61 -17.63 -0.60
C HIS A 53 -19.87 -16.96 0.76
N ALA A 54 -19.16 -17.37 1.81
CA ALA A 54 -19.27 -16.73 3.12
C ALA A 54 -18.88 -15.24 3.09
N ALA A 55 -17.87 -14.87 2.28
CA ALA A 55 -17.48 -13.48 2.10
C ALA A 55 -18.56 -12.65 1.38
N ILE A 56 -19.21 -13.23 0.36
CA ILE A 56 -20.34 -12.59 -0.35
C ILE A 56 -21.50 -12.35 0.62
N ASP A 57 -21.88 -13.36 1.40
CA ASP A 57 -22.97 -13.26 2.38
C ASP A 57 -22.68 -12.18 3.43
N MET A 58 -21.44 -12.11 3.92
CA MET A 58 -21.03 -11.08 4.87
C MET A 58 -21.12 -9.67 4.26
N MET A 59 -20.67 -9.50 3.03
CA MET A 59 -20.58 -8.18 2.39
C MET A 59 -21.92 -7.68 1.84
N LEU A 60 -22.79 -8.56 1.36
CA LEU A 60 -24.08 -8.21 0.75
C LEU A 60 -25.29 -8.48 1.66
N GLY A 61 -25.24 -9.47 2.54
CA GLY A 61 -26.39 -9.95 3.32
C GLY A 61 -26.80 -9.06 4.48
N ASP A 62 -25.89 -8.25 5.01
CA ASP A 62 -26.09 -7.61 6.32
C ASP A 62 -26.50 -6.12 6.27
N ASN A 63 -26.54 -5.45 5.11
CA ASN A 63 -26.81 -3.99 4.98
C ASN A 63 -26.00 -3.09 5.97
N LYS A 64 -24.95 -3.63 6.63
CA LYS A 64 -24.13 -2.97 7.64
C LYS A 64 -23.17 -1.94 7.05
N LEU A 65 -23.02 -1.90 5.72
CA LEU A 65 -22.10 -1.02 5.01
C LEU A 65 -22.72 0.34 4.59
N GLY A 66 -23.93 0.67 5.07
CA GLY A 66 -24.50 2.02 4.94
C GLY A 66 -25.27 2.29 3.64
N ALA A 67 -25.81 3.51 3.52
CA ALA A 67 -26.81 3.90 2.51
C ALA A 67 -26.35 3.90 1.03
N ALA A 68 -25.08 3.61 0.75
CA ALA A 68 -24.61 3.27 -0.58
C ALA A 68 -24.81 1.76 -0.74
N GLY A 69 -25.82 1.34 -1.52
CA GLY A 69 -26.21 -0.06 -1.64
C GLY A 69 -25.00 -0.99 -1.78
N ALA A 70 -24.93 -1.99 -0.90
CA ALA A 70 -23.78 -2.89 -0.80
C ALA A 70 -23.51 -3.53 -2.16
N ARG A 71 -22.24 -3.48 -2.57
CA ARG A 71 -21.76 -4.03 -3.84
C ARG A 71 -20.43 -4.70 -3.61
N VAL A 72 -20.21 -5.80 -4.31
CA VAL A 72 -18.95 -6.52 -4.30
C VAL A 72 -18.34 -6.55 -5.70
N VAL A 73 -17.02 -6.53 -5.75
CA VAL A 73 -16.21 -6.82 -6.93
C VAL A 73 -15.56 -8.17 -6.69
N ILE A 74 -15.77 -9.11 -7.61
CA ILE A 74 -15.19 -10.46 -7.56
C ILE A 74 -14.15 -10.55 -8.67
N GLU A 75 -12.90 -10.84 -8.30
CA GLU A 75 -11.74 -10.80 -9.19
C GLU A 75 -11.00 -12.13 -9.24
N GLU A 76 -10.43 -12.43 -10.40
CA GLU A 76 -9.41 -13.47 -10.61
C GLU A 76 -8.28 -13.33 -9.57
N PHE A 77 -7.90 -14.44 -8.94
CA PHE A 77 -6.73 -14.48 -8.07
C PHE A 77 -5.44 -14.40 -8.91
N LEU A 78 -4.64 -13.37 -8.66
CA LEU A 78 -3.37 -13.18 -9.36
C LEU A 78 -2.21 -13.74 -8.54
N VAL A 79 -1.35 -14.51 -9.19
CA VAL A 79 -0.13 -15.08 -8.60
C VAL A 79 1.08 -14.25 -9.00
N GLY A 80 1.86 -13.82 -8.00
CA GLY A 80 3.08 -13.08 -8.25
C GLY A 80 3.64 -12.43 -6.98
N GLU A 81 4.48 -11.43 -7.21
CA GLU A 81 5.01 -10.56 -6.19
C GLU A 81 4.37 -9.17 -6.32
N GLU A 82 3.87 -8.65 -5.19
CA GLU A 82 3.23 -7.34 -5.13
C GLU A 82 4.28 -6.21 -5.20
N ALA A 83 3.91 -5.12 -5.85
CA ALA A 83 4.68 -3.89 -5.84
C ALA A 83 3.77 -2.66 -5.85
N SER A 84 4.20 -1.59 -5.20
CA SER A 84 3.53 -0.29 -5.22
C SER A 84 4.27 0.63 -6.19
N PHE A 85 3.54 1.18 -7.15
CA PHE A 85 4.07 2.12 -8.14
C PHE A 85 3.32 3.44 -8.04
N MET A 86 3.98 4.47 -7.54
CA MET A 86 3.39 5.79 -7.36
C MET A 86 3.96 6.80 -8.36
N VAL A 87 3.10 7.68 -8.85
CA VAL A 87 3.47 8.79 -9.73
C VAL A 87 2.80 10.08 -9.29
N MET A 88 3.43 11.22 -9.54
CA MET A 88 2.77 12.53 -9.54
C MET A 88 2.19 12.79 -10.93
N VAL A 89 0.97 13.30 -10.98
CA VAL A 89 0.25 13.62 -12.22
C VAL A 89 -0.26 15.05 -12.14
N ASP A 90 -0.05 15.84 -13.20
CA ASP A 90 -0.49 17.25 -13.29
C ASP A 90 -1.67 17.46 -14.27
N GLY A 91 -2.38 16.38 -14.59
CA GLY A 91 -3.44 16.32 -15.59
C GLY A 91 -2.99 15.69 -16.91
N LYS A 92 -1.70 15.81 -17.29
CA LYS A 92 -1.18 15.28 -18.56
C LYS A 92 0.24 14.71 -18.49
N ASN A 93 1.10 15.31 -17.67
CA ASN A 93 2.47 14.89 -17.46
C ASN A 93 2.53 13.99 -16.22
N ILE A 94 3.50 13.09 -16.22
CA ILE A 94 3.65 12.05 -15.21
C ILE A 94 5.10 12.05 -14.74
N LEU A 95 5.31 12.23 -13.43
CA LEU A 95 6.61 12.07 -12.78
C LEU A 95 6.57 10.81 -11.90
N PRO A 96 7.24 9.71 -12.31
CA PRO A 96 7.33 8.51 -11.49
C PRO A 96 8.11 8.76 -10.20
N LEU A 97 7.61 8.24 -9.08
CA LEU A 97 8.35 8.19 -7.82
C LEU A 97 9.14 6.89 -7.72
N ALA A 98 10.00 6.78 -6.69
CA ALA A 98 10.65 5.52 -6.36
C ALA A 98 9.61 4.42 -6.07
N THR A 99 9.92 3.19 -6.50
CA THR A 99 9.08 2.02 -6.24
C THR A 99 9.17 1.60 -4.78
N SER A 100 8.16 0.88 -4.31
CA SER A 100 8.18 0.28 -2.98
C SER A 100 7.43 -1.05 -2.96
N GLN A 101 7.60 -1.81 -1.89
CA GLN A 101 6.78 -2.98 -1.60
C GLN A 101 6.30 -2.88 -0.15
N ASP A 102 4.99 -2.95 0.03
CA ASP A 102 4.29 -2.95 1.30
C ASP A 102 4.08 -4.39 1.82
N HIS A 103 4.00 -4.53 3.14
CA HIS A 103 3.60 -5.76 3.82
C HIS A 103 2.24 -5.58 4.52
N LYS A 104 1.14 -5.96 3.85
CA LYS A 104 -0.23 -5.67 4.33
C LYS A 104 -0.67 -6.47 5.56
N ARG A 105 -0.20 -7.71 5.67
CA ARG A 105 -0.63 -8.68 6.71
C ARG A 105 -0.03 -8.34 8.07
N LEU A 106 -0.82 -8.53 9.14
CA LEU A 106 -0.46 -8.14 10.50
C LEU A 106 0.76 -8.89 11.06
N LEU A 107 0.83 -10.20 10.80
CA LEU A 107 1.82 -11.10 11.39
C LEU A 107 2.90 -11.46 10.39
N ASP A 108 4.02 -11.97 10.92
CA ASP A 108 5.15 -12.47 10.13
C ASP A 108 4.70 -13.55 9.13
N ALA A 109 5.48 -13.71 8.06
CA ALA A 109 5.22 -14.65 6.96
C ALA A 109 3.86 -14.42 6.26
N ASP A 110 3.40 -13.17 6.24
CA ASP A 110 2.14 -12.73 5.62
C ASP A 110 0.89 -13.40 6.22
N LEU A 111 0.90 -13.63 7.53
CA LEU A 111 -0.22 -14.22 8.28
C LEU A 111 -1.10 -13.16 8.98
N GLY A 112 -2.26 -13.59 9.48
CA GLY A 112 -3.20 -12.72 10.18
C GLY A 112 -4.04 -11.84 9.25
N PRO A 113 -4.85 -10.91 9.80
CA PRO A 113 -5.73 -10.07 8.99
C PRO A 113 -4.96 -9.10 8.09
N ASN A 114 -5.61 -8.66 7.00
CA ASN A 114 -5.15 -7.52 6.21
C ASN A 114 -5.19 -6.24 7.05
N THR A 115 -4.23 -5.36 6.81
CA THR A 115 -4.10 -4.08 7.52
C THR A 115 -3.85 -2.95 6.52
N GLY A 116 -3.68 -1.72 7.01
CA GLY A 116 -3.22 -0.61 6.17
C GLY A 116 -1.75 -0.72 5.71
N GLY A 117 -0.99 -1.72 6.19
CA GLY A 117 0.44 -1.91 5.92
C GLY A 117 1.26 -1.90 7.21
N MET A 118 2.05 -2.96 7.44
CA MET A 118 2.91 -3.15 8.62
C MET A 118 4.37 -2.75 8.38
N GLY A 119 4.70 -2.34 7.17
CA GLY A 119 6.02 -1.85 6.79
C GLY A 119 6.17 -1.82 5.29
N ALA A 120 7.15 -1.06 4.82
CA ALA A 120 7.48 -0.96 3.41
C ALA A 120 8.97 -0.72 3.23
N TYR A 121 9.49 -1.04 2.04
CA TYR A 121 10.85 -0.69 1.67
C TYR A 121 10.92 -0.13 0.25
N SER A 122 11.97 0.62 -0.05
CA SER A 122 12.22 1.26 -1.34
C SER A 122 13.72 1.26 -1.66
N PRO A 123 14.15 1.04 -2.92
CA PRO A 123 13.33 0.62 -4.06
C PRO A 123 12.90 -0.86 -3.95
N ALA A 124 11.90 -1.27 -4.72
CA ALA A 124 11.46 -2.67 -4.82
C ALA A 124 12.20 -3.40 -5.96
N PRO A 125 13.07 -4.40 -5.69
CA PRO A 125 13.87 -5.09 -6.70
C PRO A 125 13.06 -5.81 -7.79
N VAL A 126 11.85 -6.27 -7.45
CA VAL A 126 10.92 -6.88 -8.40
C VAL A 126 10.56 -5.95 -9.57
N VAL A 127 10.60 -4.63 -9.34
CA VAL A 127 10.37 -3.62 -10.38
C VAL A 127 11.68 -3.31 -11.10
N THR A 128 12.10 -4.23 -11.95
CA THR A 128 13.26 -4.01 -12.85
C THR A 128 13.01 -2.86 -13.83
N PRO A 129 14.03 -2.29 -14.48
CA PRO A 129 13.84 -1.24 -15.50
C PRO A 129 12.87 -1.64 -16.62
N MET A 130 12.87 -2.92 -17.01
CA MET A 130 11.94 -3.45 -18.01
C MET A 130 10.50 -3.48 -17.50
N ILE A 131 10.29 -3.91 -16.25
CA ILE A 131 8.98 -3.89 -15.59
C ILE A 131 8.50 -2.44 -15.41
N HIS A 132 9.37 -1.53 -14.97
CA HIS A 132 9.06 -0.10 -14.86
C HIS A 132 8.55 0.48 -16.19
N ALA A 133 9.28 0.23 -17.29
CA ALA A 133 8.88 0.70 -18.61
C ALA A 133 7.54 0.10 -19.07
N LYS A 134 7.29 -1.18 -18.76
CA LYS A 134 6.02 -1.87 -19.03
C LYS A 134 4.86 -1.23 -18.25
N VAL A 135 5.03 -1.01 -16.94
CA VAL A 135 4.04 -0.34 -16.08
C VAL A 135 3.70 1.06 -16.59
N MET A 136 4.70 1.86 -16.95
CA MET A 136 4.48 3.20 -17.49
C MET A 136 3.68 3.16 -18.79
N ARG A 137 4.02 2.26 -19.72
CA ARG A 137 3.40 2.16 -21.04
C ARG A 137 1.99 1.57 -21.01
N GLU A 138 1.77 0.53 -20.21
CA GLU A 138 0.55 -0.30 -20.27
C GLU A 138 -0.46 0.03 -19.17
N ILE A 139 -0.02 0.67 -18.08
CA ILE A 139 -0.87 0.96 -16.92
C ILE A 139 -0.97 2.47 -16.69
N ILE A 140 0.13 3.13 -16.31
CA ILE A 140 0.07 4.51 -15.83
C ILE A 140 -0.36 5.49 -16.93
N LYS A 141 0.33 5.49 -18.08
CA LYS A 141 0.02 6.40 -19.18
C LYS A 141 -1.40 6.18 -19.73
N PRO A 142 -1.85 4.95 -20.02
CA PRO A 142 -3.24 4.70 -20.42
C PRO A 142 -4.27 5.12 -19.38
N THR A 143 -4.00 4.98 -18.08
CA THR A 143 -4.89 5.48 -17.02
C THR A 143 -5.03 6.99 -17.07
N VAL A 144 -3.92 7.73 -17.09
CA VAL A 144 -3.94 9.21 -17.10
C VAL A 144 -4.58 9.74 -18.39
N GLU A 145 -4.19 9.20 -19.54
CA GLU A 145 -4.78 9.58 -20.83
C GLU A 145 -6.27 9.19 -20.93
N GLY A 146 -6.65 8.04 -20.38
CA GLY A 146 -8.04 7.58 -20.34
C GLY A 146 -8.92 8.52 -19.53
N MET A 147 -8.49 8.89 -18.32
CA MET A 147 -9.17 9.87 -17.48
C MET A 147 -9.33 11.22 -18.18
N ALA A 148 -8.29 11.70 -18.87
CA ALA A 148 -8.35 12.93 -19.66
C ALA A 148 -9.33 12.83 -20.85
N LYS A 149 -9.31 11.72 -21.61
CA LYS A 149 -10.26 11.45 -22.71
C LYS A 149 -11.71 11.40 -22.23
N ASP A 150 -11.91 10.99 -20.99
CA ASP A 150 -13.21 10.87 -20.35
C ASP A 150 -13.72 12.22 -19.79
N GLY A 151 -12.94 13.30 -19.93
CA GLY A 151 -13.28 14.64 -19.45
C GLY A 151 -13.05 14.83 -17.95
N ILE A 152 -12.34 13.91 -17.31
CA ILE A 152 -12.06 13.89 -15.86
C ILE A 152 -10.54 13.80 -15.60
N PRO A 153 -9.74 14.78 -16.07
CA PRO A 153 -8.28 14.74 -15.91
C PRO A 153 -7.88 14.61 -14.44
N TYR A 154 -6.90 13.75 -14.17
CA TYR A 154 -6.44 13.43 -12.82
C TYR A 154 -5.23 14.30 -12.42
N THR A 155 -5.27 14.89 -11.23
CA THR A 155 -4.16 15.65 -10.64
C THR A 155 -3.85 15.14 -9.23
N GLY A 156 -2.57 15.02 -8.89
CA GLY A 156 -2.10 14.58 -7.59
C GLY A 156 -1.29 13.28 -7.67
N PHE A 157 -1.24 12.54 -6.57
CA PHE A 157 -0.55 11.25 -6.51
C PHE A 157 -1.45 10.15 -7.01
N LEU A 158 -1.00 9.40 -8.02
CA LEU A 158 -1.66 8.18 -8.47
C LEU A 158 -0.81 6.99 -8.00
N TYR A 159 -1.39 6.20 -7.10
CA TYR A 159 -0.81 4.95 -6.63
C TYR A 159 -1.43 3.80 -7.41
N ALA A 160 -0.59 2.95 -8.01
CA ALA A 160 -0.99 1.68 -8.57
C ALA A 160 -0.45 0.53 -7.71
N GLY A 161 -1.36 -0.28 -7.17
CA GLY A 161 -1.00 -1.59 -6.60
C GLY A 161 -0.87 -2.58 -7.74
N LEU A 162 0.27 -3.26 -7.84
CA LEU A 162 0.60 -4.13 -8.96
C LEU A 162 0.87 -5.55 -8.47
N MET A 163 0.52 -6.52 -9.30
CA MET A 163 0.98 -7.90 -9.19
C MET A 163 1.92 -8.19 -10.36
N ILE A 164 3.15 -8.59 -10.04
CA ILE A 164 4.18 -8.96 -11.03
C ILE A 164 4.33 -10.48 -10.99
N SER A 165 3.90 -11.16 -12.05
CA SER A 165 3.97 -12.61 -12.14
C SER A 165 5.40 -13.09 -12.46
N PRO A 166 5.72 -14.38 -12.21
CA PRO A 166 7.06 -14.93 -12.46
C PRO A 166 7.54 -14.82 -13.92
N ASN A 167 6.63 -14.70 -14.89
CA ASN A 167 6.95 -14.51 -16.30
C ASN A 167 7.12 -13.02 -16.71
N GLY A 168 7.02 -12.08 -15.76
CA GLY A 168 7.16 -10.64 -16.02
C GLY A 168 5.91 -9.95 -16.57
N ASP A 169 4.74 -10.60 -16.47
CA ASP A 169 3.46 -9.91 -16.68
C ASP A 169 3.11 -9.05 -15.47
N VAL A 170 2.45 -7.93 -15.76
CA VAL A 170 2.08 -6.96 -14.74
C VAL A 170 0.60 -6.70 -14.88
N LYS A 171 -0.14 -6.89 -13.79
CA LYS A 171 -1.56 -6.59 -13.71
C LYS A 171 -1.80 -5.61 -12.56
N THR A 172 -2.72 -4.68 -12.77
CA THR A 172 -3.17 -3.73 -11.75
C THR A 172 -4.14 -4.40 -10.79
N LEU A 173 -3.87 -4.31 -9.49
CA LEU A 173 -4.75 -4.78 -8.41
C LEU A 173 -5.78 -3.72 -8.01
N GLU A 174 -5.30 -2.48 -7.84
CA GLU A 174 -6.12 -1.34 -7.44
C GLU A 174 -5.38 -0.03 -7.73
N PHE A 175 -6.14 1.06 -7.78
CA PHE A 175 -5.59 2.42 -7.73
C PHE A 175 -5.98 3.10 -6.42
N ASN A 176 -5.04 3.84 -5.84
CA ASN A 176 -5.31 4.78 -4.75
C ASN A 176 -5.05 6.20 -5.24
N CYS A 177 -5.92 7.14 -4.85
CA CYS A 177 -5.86 8.54 -5.31
C CYS A 177 -4.99 9.44 -4.40
N ARG A 178 -4.01 8.86 -3.71
CA ARG A 178 -3.11 9.54 -2.78
C ARG A 178 -1.82 8.75 -2.64
N MET A 179 -0.84 9.32 -1.93
CA MET A 179 0.33 8.54 -1.54
C MET A 179 -0.04 7.39 -0.61
N GLY A 180 0.71 6.29 -0.73
CA GLY A 180 0.60 5.12 0.12
C GLY A 180 1.11 5.39 1.53
N ASP A 181 0.67 4.59 2.49
CA ASP A 181 1.17 4.63 3.85
C ASP A 181 1.14 3.18 4.36
N PRO A 182 2.29 2.54 4.63
CA PRO A 182 3.57 3.16 4.99
C PRO A 182 4.59 3.35 3.85
N GLU A 183 4.20 3.30 2.58
CA GLU A 183 5.13 3.39 1.44
C GLU A 183 5.82 4.76 1.31
N THR A 184 5.13 5.85 1.68
CA THR A 184 5.65 7.21 1.59
C THR A 184 6.89 7.41 2.44
N GLN A 185 6.93 6.82 3.63
CA GLN A 185 7.99 6.99 4.62
C GLN A 185 9.37 6.58 4.06
N PRO A 186 9.59 5.35 3.55
CA PRO A 186 10.85 4.97 2.93
C PRO A 186 11.10 5.67 1.58
N ILE A 187 10.06 6.01 0.81
CA ILE A 187 10.24 6.75 -0.45
C ILE A 187 10.80 8.14 -0.19
N LEU A 188 10.15 8.93 0.67
CA LEU A 188 10.59 10.30 0.96
C LEU A 188 11.90 10.35 1.75
N MET A 189 12.23 9.33 2.55
CA MET A 189 13.57 9.20 3.14
C MET A 189 14.70 9.09 2.10
N ARG A 190 14.38 8.68 0.87
CA ARG A 190 15.34 8.61 -0.24
C ARG A 190 15.29 9.81 -1.17
N LEU A 191 14.30 10.69 -1.06
CA LEU A 191 14.17 11.82 -1.98
C LEU A 191 15.24 12.86 -1.67
N LYS A 192 16.10 13.15 -2.66
CA LYS A 192 17.12 14.20 -2.57
C LYS A 192 16.66 15.53 -3.17
N SER A 193 15.77 15.47 -4.16
CA SER A 193 15.13 16.68 -4.71
C SER A 193 14.26 17.39 -3.66
N ASP A 194 14.07 18.69 -3.83
CA ASP A 194 13.12 19.45 -3.02
C ASP A 194 11.69 19.02 -3.37
N PHE A 195 11.01 18.40 -2.41
CA PHE A 195 9.62 17.96 -2.56
C PHE A 195 8.67 19.13 -2.85
N VAL A 196 8.91 20.32 -2.29
CA VAL A 196 8.06 21.50 -2.52
C VAL A 196 8.17 21.92 -3.98
N ALA A 197 9.37 21.96 -4.54
CA ALA A 197 9.58 22.28 -5.96
C ALA A 197 8.88 21.27 -6.89
N LEU A 198 8.92 19.97 -6.57
CA LEU A 198 8.18 18.94 -7.33
C LEU A 198 6.66 19.14 -7.24
N ALA A 199 6.15 19.51 -6.07
CA ALA A 199 4.74 19.81 -5.86
C ALA A 199 4.31 21.08 -6.62
N GLU A 200 5.15 22.11 -6.68
CA GLU A 200 4.91 23.32 -7.48
C GLU A 200 4.81 22.99 -8.97
N HIS A 201 5.69 22.14 -9.51
CA HIS A 201 5.58 21.66 -10.89
C HIS A 201 4.26 20.92 -11.16
N ALA A 202 3.81 20.09 -10.21
CA ALA A 202 2.53 19.37 -10.31
C ALA A 202 1.31 20.30 -10.29
N ILE A 203 1.33 21.35 -9.46
CA ILE A 203 0.25 22.34 -9.41
C ILE A 203 0.21 23.17 -10.71
N ASN A 204 1.38 23.50 -11.25
CA ASN A 204 1.53 24.38 -12.41
C ASN A 204 1.42 23.67 -13.77
N GLY A 205 1.23 22.34 -13.82
CA GLY A 205 1.12 21.63 -15.10
C GLY A 205 2.44 21.50 -15.86
N THR A 206 3.56 21.45 -15.12
CA THR A 206 4.93 21.47 -15.67
C THR A 206 5.79 20.31 -15.16
N LEU A 207 5.20 19.16 -14.79
CA LEU A 207 5.97 17.99 -14.35
C LEU A 207 6.91 17.44 -15.43
N ASP A 208 6.68 17.75 -16.72
CA ASP A 208 7.60 17.44 -17.81
C ASP A 208 8.95 18.17 -17.72
N GLN A 209 9.07 19.16 -16.83
CA GLN A 209 10.28 19.92 -16.56
C GLN A 209 10.96 19.52 -15.25
N ALA A 210 10.36 18.60 -14.49
CA ALA A 210 10.82 18.18 -13.18
C ALA A 210 11.59 16.85 -13.25
N GLU A 211 12.63 16.73 -12.42
CA GLU A 211 13.36 15.48 -12.21
C GLU A 211 13.52 15.21 -10.70
N ALA A 212 13.26 13.97 -10.29
CA ALA A 212 13.45 13.52 -8.92
C ALA A 212 14.78 12.76 -8.80
N ASP A 213 15.71 13.31 -8.02
CA ASP A 213 16.95 12.64 -7.62
C ASP A 213 16.72 11.84 -6.33
N TRP A 214 17.30 10.64 -6.28
CA TRP A 214 17.07 9.66 -5.22
C TRP A 214 18.39 9.16 -4.64
N ASP A 215 18.43 9.00 -3.31
CA ASP A 215 19.47 8.25 -2.63
C ASP A 215 19.51 6.81 -3.17
N ARG A 216 20.70 6.33 -3.50
CA ARG A 216 20.91 4.98 -4.07
C ARG A 216 20.71 3.88 -3.04
N ARG A 217 20.84 4.20 -1.76
CA ARG A 217 20.61 3.28 -0.64
C ARG A 217 19.15 2.84 -0.59
N PHE A 218 18.92 1.72 0.06
CA PHE A 218 17.58 1.25 0.38
C PHE A 218 17.08 1.97 1.62
N ALA A 219 15.79 2.26 1.67
CA ALA A 219 15.07 2.66 2.88
C ALA A 219 14.07 1.57 3.26
N LEU A 220 13.94 1.30 4.55
CA LEU A 220 12.97 0.34 5.07
C LEU A 220 12.30 0.90 6.33
N GLY A 221 10.97 0.93 6.31
CA GLY A 221 10.11 1.36 7.40
C GLY A 221 9.40 0.18 8.08
N VAL A 222 9.53 0.08 9.40
CA VAL A 222 8.80 -0.87 10.25
C VAL A 222 7.69 -0.12 10.98
N VAL A 223 6.44 -0.55 10.80
CA VAL A 223 5.30 0.05 11.52
C VAL A 223 5.17 -0.60 12.90
N MET A 224 5.09 0.24 13.94
CA MET A 224 4.68 -0.15 15.28
C MET A 224 3.21 0.20 15.47
N ALA A 225 2.40 -0.80 15.80
CA ALA A 225 0.96 -0.68 15.97
C ALA A 225 0.53 -0.88 17.43
N SER A 226 -0.58 -0.24 17.81
CA SER A 226 -1.22 -0.42 19.11
C SER A 226 -1.69 -1.86 19.32
N ALA A 227 -1.82 -2.28 20.57
CA ALA A 227 -2.46 -3.54 20.93
C ALA A 227 -3.85 -3.65 20.27
N HIS A 228 -4.22 -4.86 19.84
CA HIS A 228 -5.51 -5.19 19.23
C HIS A 228 -5.79 -4.50 17.87
N TYR A 229 -4.81 -3.82 17.27
CA TYR A 229 -4.84 -3.51 15.84
C TYR A 229 -4.84 -4.82 15.02
N PRO A 230 -5.65 -4.93 13.93
CA PRO A 230 -6.40 -3.86 13.28
C PRO A 230 -7.83 -3.61 13.78
N ASP A 231 -8.39 -4.48 14.60
CA ASP A 231 -9.83 -4.48 14.89
C ASP A 231 -10.25 -3.41 15.90
N ALA A 232 -9.62 -3.39 17.07
CA ALA A 232 -9.99 -2.49 18.17
C ALA A 232 -8.75 -1.89 18.86
N PRO A 233 -7.98 -1.02 18.19
CA PRO A 233 -6.71 -0.55 18.71
C PRO A 233 -6.83 0.14 20.07
N ARG A 234 -5.99 -0.26 21.02
CA ARG A 234 -5.90 0.41 22.32
C ARG A 234 -5.15 1.74 22.20
N LEU A 235 -5.70 2.77 22.82
CA LEU A 235 -5.19 4.15 22.77
C LEU A 235 -4.77 4.60 24.18
N GLY A 236 -3.91 5.62 24.24
CA GLY A 236 -3.48 6.27 25.48
C GLY A 236 -2.27 5.62 26.15
N ASP A 237 -1.66 4.60 25.53
CA ASP A 237 -0.45 3.96 26.04
C ASP A 237 0.74 4.92 25.90
N ALA A 238 1.50 5.13 26.98
CA ALA A 238 2.64 6.03 26.97
C ALA A 238 3.77 5.49 26.08
N ILE A 239 4.27 6.35 25.20
CA ILE A 239 5.39 6.06 24.30
C ILE A 239 6.67 6.56 24.96
N THR A 240 7.59 5.64 25.19
CA THR A 240 8.90 5.88 25.81
C THR A 240 10.03 5.41 24.91
N GLY A 241 11.24 5.89 25.15
CA GLY A 241 12.42 5.47 24.38
C GLY A 241 12.53 6.09 22.98
N LEU A 242 11.70 7.10 22.65
CA LEU A 242 11.83 7.84 21.40
C LEU A 242 13.23 8.47 21.29
N PRO A 243 13.99 8.17 20.21
CA PRO A 243 15.33 8.70 20.04
C PRO A 243 15.27 10.21 19.75
N LYS A 244 16.23 10.97 20.30
CA LYS A 244 16.30 12.43 20.09
C LYS A 244 16.88 12.80 18.73
N GLN A 245 17.87 12.03 18.27
CA GLN A 245 18.57 12.27 17.02
C GLN A 245 18.98 10.94 16.43
N LEU A 246 18.78 10.82 15.12
CA LEU A 246 19.14 9.65 14.34
C LEU A 246 19.88 10.15 13.10
N GLU A 247 20.94 9.44 12.74
CA GLU A 247 21.59 9.57 11.45
C GLU A 247 21.04 8.47 10.54
N ASP A 248 20.75 8.83 9.29
CA ASP A 248 20.24 7.90 8.26
C ASP A 248 18.99 7.12 8.68
N ALA A 249 18.22 7.64 9.63
CA ALA A 249 16.97 7.06 10.08
C ALA A 249 16.04 8.13 10.64
N TYR A 250 14.74 7.82 10.64
CA TYR A 250 13.70 8.71 11.12
C TYR A 250 12.55 7.91 11.74
N VAL A 251 11.96 8.45 12.80
CA VAL A 251 10.75 7.87 13.41
C VAL A 251 9.57 8.74 13.02
N PHE A 252 8.80 8.29 12.02
CA PHE A 252 7.59 8.99 11.61
C PHE A 252 6.46 8.70 12.57
N HIS A 253 5.85 9.77 13.10
CA HIS A 253 4.66 9.67 13.93
C HIS A 253 3.41 9.52 13.05
N ALA A 254 2.61 8.49 13.32
CA ALA A 254 1.30 8.28 12.73
C ALA A 254 0.22 8.57 13.78
N GLY A 255 -0.35 7.53 14.41
CA GLY A 255 -1.33 7.65 15.48
C GLY A 255 -0.71 7.98 16.83
N THR A 256 -0.13 9.19 16.99
CA THR A 256 0.35 9.68 18.29
C THR A 256 -0.22 11.05 18.65
N THR A 257 -0.42 11.31 19.93
CA THR A 257 -0.76 12.65 20.45
C THR A 257 0.06 12.96 21.70
N LEU A 258 0.15 14.23 22.09
CA LEU A 258 0.78 14.63 23.34
C LEU A 258 -0.27 14.74 24.45
N LYS A 259 -0.07 14.02 25.55
CA LYS A 259 -0.84 14.16 26.79
C LYS A 259 0.11 14.56 27.91
N GLU A 260 -0.08 15.75 28.47
CA GLU A 260 0.76 16.28 29.56
C GLU A 260 2.27 16.28 29.23
N GLY A 261 2.61 16.55 27.97
CA GLY A 261 4.00 16.54 27.48
C GLY A 261 4.58 15.16 27.16
N VAL A 262 3.81 14.08 27.36
CA VAL A 262 4.19 12.70 27.04
C VAL A 262 3.51 12.28 25.74
N ALA A 263 4.25 11.72 24.79
CA ALA A 263 3.67 11.11 23.61
C ALA A 263 2.90 9.84 23.99
N VAL A 264 1.65 9.71 23.52
CA VAL A 264 0.80 8.54 23.77
C VAL A 264 0.20 8.01 22.46
N THR A 265 -0.14 6.72 22.44
CA THR A 265 -0.83 6.10 21.29
C THR A 265 -2.21 6.73 21.09
N SER A 266 -2.59 6.99 19.83
CA SER A 266 -3.87 7.61 19.45
C SER A 266 -4.45 7.08 18.13
N GLY A 267 -3.87 6.02 17.58
CA GLY A 267 -4.38 5.33 16.40
C GLY A 267 -3.89 3.90 16.33
N GLY A 268 -4.36 3.17 15.30
CA GLY A 268 -3.97 1.77 15.07
C GLY A 268 -2.49 1.58 14.77
N ARG A 269 -2.00 2.27 13.73
CA ARG A 269 -0.57 2.38 13.41
C ARG A 269 -0.05 3.62 14.14
N VAL A 270 1.00 3.45 14.96
CA VAL A 270 1.47 4.47 15.91
C VAL A 270 2.72 5.16 15.37
N LEU A 271 3.72 4.39 14.98
CA LEU A 271 5.00 4.88 14.46
C LEU A 271 5.40 4.11 13.20
N CYS A 272 6.20 4.73 12.34
CA CYS A 272 6.95 4.05 11.30
C CYS A 272 8.44 4.37 11.46
N VAL A 273 9.19 3.39 11.97
CA VAL A 273 10.64 3.51 12.19
C VAL A 273 11.34 3.17 10.87
N THR A 274 11.92 4.18 10.23
CA THR A 274 12.50 4.06 8.89
C THR A 274 14.00 4.29 8.93
N ALA A 275 14.78 3.43 8.30
CA ALA A 275 16.23 3.56 8.21
C ALA A 275 16.73 3.36 6.78
N LEU A 276 17.84 4.01 6.45
CA LEU A 276 18.60 3.82 5.21
C LEU A 276 19.69 2.76 5.41
N GLY A 277 20.08 2.10 4.31
CA GLY A 277 21.20 1.17 4.29
C GLY A 277 21.62 0.78 2.88
N GLU A 278 22.89 0.43 2.71
CA GLU A 278 23.46 0.01 1.41
C GLU A 278 22.80 -1.24 0.83
N THR A 279 22.16 -2.04 1.68
CA THR A 279 21.36 -3.20 1.29
C THR A 279 20.05 -3.18 2.08
N VAL A 280 19.01 -3.85 1.57
CA VAL A 280 17.75 -4.03 2.31
C VAL A 280 18.01 -4.65 3.69
N LYS A 281 18.94 -5.60 3.79
CA LYS A 281 19.33 -6.23 5.06
C LYS A 281 19.89 -5.24 6.07
N PHE A 282 20.75 -4.31 5.64
CA PHE A 282 21.30 -3.30 6.56
C PHE A 282 20.24 -2.28 6.98
N ALA A 283 19.40 -1.83 6.05
CA ALA A 283 18.26 -0.95 6.38
C ALA A 283 17.30 -1.64 7.37
N GLN A 284 17.00 -2.92 7.15
CA GLN A 284 16.18 -3.76 8.02
C GLN A 284 16.75 -3.85 9.44
N GLN A 285 18.01 -4.28 9.57
CA GLN A 285 18.69 -4.42 10.86
C GLN A 285 18.69 -3.11 11.63
N ARG A 286 18.96 -2.00 10.94
CA ARG A 286 18.99 -0.67 11.56
C ARG A 286 17.61 -0.22 12.03
N ALA A 287 16.58 -0.40 11.21
CA ALA A 287 15.20 -0.06 11.58
C ALA A 287 14.74 -0.86 12.81
N TYR A 288 15.02 -2.16 12.86
CA TYR A 288 14.70 -2.99 14.03
C TYR A 288 15.47 -2.61 15.28
N GLN A 289 16.77 -2.32 15.17
CA GLN A 289 17.57 -1.87 16.31
C GLN A 289 17.00 -0.60 16.95
N ILE A 290 16.50 0.33 16.12
CA ILE A 290 15.86 1.56 16.61
C ILE A 290 14.49 1.25 17.22
N ALA A 291 13.67 0.43 16.54
CA ALA A 291 12.33 0.06 17.00
C ALA A 291 12.36 -0.69 18.34
N GLU A 292 13.39 -1.51 18.60
CA GLU A 292 13.59 -2.22 19.86
C GLU A 292 13.78 -1.29 21.06
N GLY A 293 14.30 -0.08 20.84
CA GLY A 293 14.47 0.92 21.89
C GLY A 293 13.20 1.71 22.23
N ILE A 294 12.12 1.56 21.43
CA ILE A 294 10.87 2.29 21.61
C ILE A 294 9.83 1.37 22.27
N HIS A 295 9.15 1.87 23.29
CA HIS A 295 8.22 1.07 24.08
C HIS A 295 6.88 1.79 24.31
N PHE A 296 5.80 1.05 24.11
CA PHE A 296 4.46 1.33 24.62
C PHE A 296 3.77 -0.01 24.87
N ASP A 297 2.82 -0.06 25.81
CA ASP A 297 2.24 -1.32 26.24
C ASP A 297 1.49 -2.03 25.10
N GLY A 298 1.78 -3.32 24.91
CA GLY A 298 1.19 -4.14 23.86
C GLY A 298 1.56 -3.76 22.42
N ALA A 299 2.71 -3.10 22.20
CA ALA A 299 3.21 -2.79 20.87
C ALA A 299 3.31 -4.04 19.96
N GLN A 300 2.76 -3.94 18.76
CA GLN A 300 2.77 -4.99 17.73
C GLN A 300 3.57 -4.52 16.51
N TYR A 301 4.53 -5.30 16.04
CA TYR A 301 5.22 -5.05 14.77
C TYR A 301 5.82 -6.35 14.23
N ARG A 302 5.81 -6.49 12.90
CA ARG A 302 6.41 -7.65 12.22
C ARG A 302 7.91 -7.65 12.36
N LYS A 303 8.52 -8.83 12.37
CA LYS A 303 9.98 -9.07 12.49
C LYS A 303 10.64 -9.46 11.16
N ASP A 304 9.87 -9.45 10.07
CA ASP A 304 10.30 -9.90 8.74
C ASP A 304 10.08 -8.87 7.63
N ILE A 305 9.87 -7.58 7.93
CA ILE A 305 9.66 -6.56 6.88
C ILE A 305 10.85 -6.57 5.92
N GLY A 306 10.58 -6.74 4.61
CA GLY A 306 11.61 -6.83 3.57
C GLY A 306 12.16 -8.24 3.33
N TYR A 307 11.61 -9.30 3.95
CA TYR A 307 12.14 -10.67 3.84
C TYR A 307 12.25 -11.19 2.41
N ARG A 308 11.38 -10.75 1.49
CA ARG A 308 11.44 -11.15 0.07
C ARG A 308 12.68 -10.59 -0.64
N ALA A 309 13.06 -9.36 -0.32
CA ALA A 309 14.24 -8.72 -0.89
C ALA A 309 15.55 -9.07 -0.17
N VAL A 310 15.52 -9.61 1.05
CA VAL A 310 16.73 -10.07 1.77
C VAL A 310 17.16 -11.49 1.34
N LYS A 311 16.25 -12.29 0.78
CA LYS A 311 16.52 -13.66 0.31
C LYS A 311 17.09 -13.73 -1.12
N GLY A 312 16.97 -12.64 -1.90
CA GLY A 312 17.58 -12.48 -3.22
C GLY A 312 18.93 -11.77 -3.14
#